data_AF-A0A2G5VTE2-F1
#
_entry.id   AF-A0A2G5VTE2-F1
#
_cell.length_a   1.000
_cell.length_b   1.000
_cell.length_c   1.000
_cell.angle_alpha   90.00
_cell.angle_beta   90.00
_cell.angle_gamma   90.00
#
_symmetry.space_group_name_H-M   'P 1'
#
loop_
_entity.id
_entity.type
_entity.pdbx_description
1 polymer ?
#
loop_
_entity_poly.entity_id
_entity_poly.type
_entity_poly.pdbx_seq_one_letter_code
_entity_poly.pdbx_strand_id
1 'polypeptide(L)'
;MAPRTKKKAAPKKKAPIKKKEVTEDNSQYVWIYGEPTIKEKCYEFHKDLQEHIEKAYLDKKPNCKVYIYGKIWVLDFAKMTEHNAQKQVTWPIKRVRTSQLKRLKCRGIAGTDYEVKPANGFWQDDDHCNACYYKSTIPTRLSCGHVFCFQCLRCNWIHGRDCPTCRMQYSREMFVRPTRSDIDFHMECPPGYQEDCAGVLGPAPKTSARRNPARGHGGETEKYYWIYHERRRPGWFRFDPRSEYMIEESFKRKKKTLQIYICTFRMTINFQKMTQTSMDHRVDESDTFLSTTRAIKRIPAANYKKHVMRGIAGIRCLAYPID
;
A
#
# COMPACT_ATOMS: atom_id res chain seq x y z
N MET A 1 -42.88 -10.59 83.49
CA MET A 1 -42.57 -10.64 82.04
C MET A 1 -41.40 -9.69 81.76
N ALA A 2 -40.20 -10.23 81.54
CA ALA A 2 -38.99 -9.44 81.30
C ALA A 2 -38.79 -9.17 79.79
N PRO A 3 -38.35 -7.97 79.36
CA PRO A 3 -38.12 -7.69 77.95
C PRO A 3 -36.77 -8.26 77.46
N ARG A 4 -36.81 -8.99 76.35
CA ARG A 4 -35.65 -9.54 75.64
C ARG A 4 -34.78 -8.43 75.03
N THR A 5 -33.53 -8.31 75.46
CA THR A 5 -32.49 -7.51 74.79
C THR A 5 -32.03 -8.17 73.49
N LYS A 6 -32.23 -7.51 72.34
CA LYS A 6 -31.71 -7.93 71.02
C LYS A 6 -30.20 -7.68 70.93
N LYS A 7 -29.40 -8.74 70.74
CA LYS A 7 -27.97 -8.64 70.37
C LYS A 7 -27.84 -8.03 68.96
N LYS A 8 -27.09 -6.94 68.82
CA LYS A 8 -26.69 -6.38 67.51
C LYS A 8 -25.61 -7.27 66.87
N ALA A 9 -25.82 -7.68 65.62
CA ALA A 9 -24.84 -8.41 64.83
C ALA A 9 -23.73 -7.45 64.32
N ALA A 10 -22.48 -7.89 64.38
CA ALA A 10 -21.32 -7.16 63.89
C ALA A 10 -21.30 -7.08 62.34
N PRO A 11 -20.74 -6.01 61.76
CA PRO A 11 -20.72 -5.83 60.31
C PRO A 11 -19.72 -6.81 59.66
N LYS A 12 -20.19 -7.59 58.69
CA LYS A 12 -19.35 -8.47 57.88
C LYS A 12 -18.37 -7.63 57.05
N LYS A 13 -17.07 -7.79 57.30
CA LYS A 13 -15.99 -7.21 56.47
C LYS A 13 -16.13 -7.75 55.04
N LYS A 14 -16.37 -6.85 54.07
CA LYS A 14 -16.35 -7.19 52.63
C LYS A 14 -14.93 -7.61 52.25
N ALA A 15 -14.80 -8.78 51.64
CA ALA A 15 -13.52 -9.26 51.11
C ALA A 15 -12.99 -8.29 50.03
N PRO A 16 -11.65 -8.14 49.88
CA PRO A 16 -11.09 -7.25 48.89
C PRO A 16 -11.46 -7.72 47.49
N ILE A 17 -12.13 -6.85 46.73
CA ILE A 17 -12.39 -7.08 45.30
C ILE A 17 -11.03 -7.09 44.60
N LYS A 18 -10.58 -8.27 44.17
CA LYS A 18 -9.42 -8.41 43.27
C LYS A 18 -9.73 -7.57 42.03
N LYS A 19 -8.95 -6.50 41.79
CA LYS A 19 -8.94 -5.81 40.50
C LYS A 19 -8.60 -6.85 39.45
N LYS A 20 -9.56 -7.23 38.60
CA LYS A 20 -9.25 -7.90 37.34
C LYS A 20 -8.38 -6.91 36.57
N GLU A 21 -7.13 -7.27 36.29
CA GLU A 21 -6.40 -6.68 35.19
C GLU A 21 -7.21 -6.98 33.94
N VAL A 22 -8.02 -5.99 33.53
CA VAL A 22 -8.60 -5.98 32.20
C VAL A 22 -7.43 -5.63 31.31
N THR A 23 -6.82 -6.64 30.69
CA THR A 23 -6.01 -6.42 29.49
C THR A 23 -6.95 -5.78 28.48
N GLU A 24 -6.90 -4.46 28.37
CA GLU A 24 -7.75 -3.70 27.47
C GLU A 24 -7.46 -4.19 26.05
N ASP A 25 -8.49 -4.67 25.37
CA ASP A 25 -8.38 -5.19 24.01
C ASP A 25 -8.08 -4.02 23.06
N ASN A 26 -6.79 -3.77 22.84
CA ASN A 26 -6.32 -2.66 22.02
C ASN A 26 -6.65 -2.82 20.53
N SER A 27 -7.15 -3.99 20.09
CA SER A 27 -7.64 -4.19 18.72
C SER A 27 -8.88 -3.33 18.39
N GLN A 28 -9.51 -2.77 19.41
CA GLN A 28 -10.69 -1.91 19.28
C GLN A 28 -10.35 -0.43 19.06
N TYR A 29 -9.07 -0.06 19.11
CA TYR A 29 -8.63 1.32 18.95
C TYR A 29 -8.00 1.56 17.58
N VAL A 30 -8.22 2.78 17.09
CA VAL A 30 -7.71 3.28 15.83
C VAL A 30 -7.20 4.69 16.02
N TRP A 31 -6.05 4.97 15.42
CA TRP A 31 -5.47 6.29 15.36
C TRP A 31 -5.97 7.03 14.13
N ILE A 32 -6.43 8.26 14.37
CA ILE A 32 -6.92 9.19 13.36
C ILE A 32 -6.16 10.52 13.44
N TYR A 33 -6.19 11.28 12.35
CA TYR A 33 -5.73 12.66 12.30
C TYR A 33 -6.77 13.56 11.63
N GLY A 34 -6.77 14.85 11.99
CA GLY A 34 -7.66 15.87 11.43
C GLY A 34 -7.03 16.66 10.27
N GLU A 35 -7.82 17.24 9.39
CA GLU A 35 -7.36 18.14 8.32
C GLU A 35 -8.41 19.25 8.06
N PRO A 36 -8.37 20.41 8.76
CA PRO A 36 -7.41 20.82 9.79
C PRO A 36 -7.79 20.35 11.21
N THR A 37 -9.07 20.04 11.47
CA THR A 37 -9.56 19.55 12.76
C THR A 37 -10.28 18.22 12.62
N ILE A 38 -10.33 17.42 13.70
CA ILE A 38 -11.00 16.11 13.68
C ILE A 38 -12.50 16.22 13.37
N LYS A 39 -13.14 17.32 13.78
CA LYS A 39 -14.58 17.52 13.59
C LYS A 39 -14.94 17.88 12.15
N GLU A 40 -14.06 18.61 11.46
CA GLU A 40 -14.28 19.04 10.08
C GLU A 40 -14.01 17.92 9.09
N LYS A 41 -12.84 17.27 9.23
CA LYS A 41 -12.39 16.25 8.31
C LYS A 41 -11.32 15.43 8.99
N CYS A 42 -11.53 14.12 9.11
CA CYS A 42 -10.52 13.23 9.67
C CYS A 42 -10.34 11.98 8.82
N TYR A 43 -9.15 11.41 8.93
CA TYR A 43 -8.74 10.17 8.31
C TYR A 43 -8.10 9.28 9.35
N GLU A 44 -8.23 7.97 9.18
CA GLU A 44 -7.39 7.00 9.86
C GLU A 44 -5.95 7.15 9.39
N PHE A 45 -4.97 6.88 10.26
CA PHE A 45 -3.63 6.57 9.80
C PHE A 45 -3.64 5.29 8.95
N HIS A 46 -2.64 5.14 8.07
CA HIS A 46 -2.53 3.96 7.22
C HIS A 46 -2.53 2.67 8.06
N LYS A 47 -3.18 1.61 7.57
CA LYS A 47 -3.31 0.33 8.29
C LYS A 47 -1.97 -0.21 8.81
N ASP A 48 -0.91 -0.11 8.00
CA ASP A 48 0.45 -0.56 8.33
C ASP A 48 1.15 0.28 9.44
N LEU A 49 0.52 1.36 9.90
CA LEU A 49 1.04 2.22 10.95
C LEU A 49 0.30 2.07 12.27
N GLN A 50 -0.93 1.56 12.27
CA GLN A 50 -1.81 1.56 13.44
C GLN A 50 -1.15 0.88 14.65
N GLU A 51 -0.57 -0.31 14.44
CA GLU A 51 0.11 -1.06 15.50
C GLU A 51 1.35 -0.33 16.04
N HIS A 52 2.16 0.26 15.16
CA HIS A 52 3.36 0.98 15.58
C HIS A 52 3.04 2.24 16.40
N ILE A 53 2.03 3.01 15.97
CA ILE A 53 1.60 4.22 16.69
C ILE A 53 1.05 3.84 18.06
N GLU A 54 0.19 2.81 18.09
CA GLU A 54 -0.39 2.30 19.34
C GLU A 54 0.70 1.82 20.30
N LYS A 55 1.64 1.00 19.82
CA LYS A 55 2.77 0.51 20.63
C LYS A 55 3.60 1.68 21.18
N ALA A 56 3.97 2.64 20.35
CA ALA A 56 4.77 3.79 20.78
C ALA A 56 4.06 4.63 21.86
N TYR A 57 2.75 4.81 21.71
CA TYR A 57 1.93 5.51 22.69
C TYR A 57 1.83 4.75 24.02
N LEU A 58 1.57 3.43 23.98
CA LEU A 58 1.48 2.59 25.17
C LEU A 58 2.81 2.45 25.90
N ASP A 59 3.92 2.42 25.16
CA ASP A 59 5.29 2.48 25.67
C ASP A 59 5.65 3.85 26.28
N LYS A 60 4.71 4.81 26.26
CA LYS A 60 4.87 6.19 26.77
C LYS A 60 6.04 6.93 26.11
N LYS A 61 6.33 6.64 24.84
CA LYS A 61 7.29 7.44 24.06
C LYS A 61 6.75 8.86 23.91
N PRO A 62 7.61 9.89 23.83
CA PRO A 62 7.15 11.27 23.63
C PRO A 62 6.60 11.50 22.22
N ASN A 63 7.12 10.76 21.24
CA ASN A 63 6.69 10.80 19.84
C ASN A 63 7.05 9.51 19.11
N CYS A 64 6.50 9.33 17.91
CA CYS A 64 6.97 8.36 16.93
C CYS A 64 7.09 8.98 15.54
N LYS A 65 7.80 8.31 14.63
CA LYS A 65 7.97 8.74 13.25
C LYS A 65 7.33 7.74 12.30
N VAL A 66 6.59 8.24 11.33
CA VAL A 66 5.95 7.41 10.30
C VAL A 66 6.23 7.96 8.92
N TYR A 67 6.46 7.06 7.97
CA TYR A 67 6.55 7.41 6.55
C TYR A 67 5.16 7.24 5.91
N ILE A 68 4.66 8.27 5.23
CA ILE A 68 3.41 8.21 4.47
C ILE A 68 3.61 8.91 3.12
N TYR A 69 3.44 8.15 2.03
CA TYR A 69 3.38 8.66 0.65
C TYR A 69 4.55 9.57 0.23
N GLY A 70 5.77 9.27 0.69
CA GLY A 70 6.95 10.06 0.36
C GLY A 70 7.37 11.09 1.41
N LYS A 71 6.72 11.13 2.57
CA LYS A 71 6.96 12.12 3.62
C LYS A 71 7.13 11.46 4.97
N ILE A 72 8.06 11.99 5.76
CA ILE A 72 8.25 11.61 7.16
C ILE A 72 7.39 12.54 8.02
N TRP A 73 6.53 11.95 8.83
CA TRP A 73 5.70 12.63 9.80
C TRP A 73 6.16 12.27 11.21
N VAL A 74 6.09 13.26 12.10
CA VAL A 74 6.34 13.10 13.53
C VAL A 74 4.99 13.22 14.24
N LEU A 75 4.64 12.20 15.02
CA LEU A 75 3.43 12.19 15.85
C LEU A 75 3.84 12.50 17.28
N ASP A 76 3.52 13.69 17.77
CA ASP A 76 3.80 14.15 19.13
C ASP A 76 2.65 13.75 20.05
N PHE A 77 2.91 12.85 20.99
CA PHE A 77 1.89 12.31 21.89
C PHE A 77 1.61 13.23 23.09
N ALA A 78 2.52 14.15 23.41
CA ALA A 78 2.30 15.15 24.46
C ALA A 78 1.37 16.26 23.96
N LYS A 79 1.60 16.73 22.73
CA LYS A 79 0.75 17.75 22.07
C LYS A 79 -0.47 17.16 21.39
N MET A 80 -0.49 15.85 21.17
CA MET A 80 -1.50 15.15 20.37
C MET A 80 -1.63 15.78 18.97
N THR A 81 -0.50 15.97 18.30
CA THR A 81 -0.43 16.52 16.94
C THR A 81 0.51 15.75 16.02
N GLU A 82 0.27 15.86 14.72
CA GLU A 82 1.20 15.47 13.67
C GLU A 82 1.80 16.69 12.98
N HIS A 83 3.04 16.56 12.53
CA HIS A 83 3.71 17.55 11.69
C HIS A 83 4.73 16.87 10.77
N ASN A 84 5.10 17.55 9.68
CA ASN A 84 6.22 17.15 8.83
C ASN A 84 7.02 18.38 8.38
N ALA A 85 8.29 18.18 8.03
CA ALA A 85 9.20 19.27 7.67
C ALA A 85 8.76 20.11 6.45
N GLN A 86 7.88 19.58 5.59
CA GLN A 86 7.41 20.26 4.37
C GLN A 86 6.10 21.03 4.60
N LYS A 87 5.38 20.78 5.70
CA LYS A 87 4.12 21.44 6.03
C LYS A 87 4.36 22.37 7.20
N GLN A 88 4.03 23.65 7.02
CA GLN A 88 4.03 24.65 8.10
C GLN A 88 2.84 24.52 9.06
N VAL A 89 1.97 23.53 8.86
CA VAL A 89 0.73 23.34 9.65
C VAL A 89 0.81 22.02 10.39
N THR A 90 0.43 22.05 11.66
CA THR A 90 0.25 20.86 12.50
C THR A 90 -1.21 20.48 12.57
N TRP A 91 -1.49 19.18 12.57
CA TRP A 91 -2.85 18.67 12.67
C TRP A 91 -3.06 17.81 13.90
N PRO A 92 -4.26 17.81 14.52
CA PRO A 92 -4.52 17.02 15.71
C PRO A 92 -4.58 15.53 15.38
N ILE A 93 -4.01 14.70 16.26
CA ILE A 93 -4.13 13.24 16.23
C ILE A 93 -4.98 12.77 17.41
N LYS A 94 -5.63 11.61 17.26
CA LYS A 94 -6.44 11.04 18.34
C LYS A 94 -6.53 9.53 18.25
N ARG A 95 -6.40 8.89 19.42
CA ARG A 95 -6.78 7.49 19.64
C ARG A 95 -8.28 7.41 19.92
N VAL A 96 -9.03 6.70 19.09
CA VAL A 96 -10.49 6.54 19.25
C VAL A 96 -10.85 5.07 19.16
N ARG A 97 -12.00 4.70 19.70
CA ARG A 97 -12.55 3.35 19.45
C ARG A 97 -13.07 3.28 18.03
N THR A 98 -12.92 2.13 17.36
CA THR A 98 -13.42 1.91 15.99
C THR A 98 -14.91 2.22 15.84
N SER A 99 -15.71 1.95 16.88
CA SER A 99 -17.14 2.30 16.92
C SER A 99 -17.43 3.81 16.82
N GLN A 100 -16.46 4.67 17.14
CA GLN A 100 -16.61 6.12 17.08
C GLN A 100 -16.37 6.70 15.67
N LEU A 101 -15.73 5.95 14.76
CA LEU A 101 -15.41 6.43 13.41
C LEU A 101 -16.64 6.92 12.64
N LYS A 102 -17.76 6.16 12.73
CA LYS A 102 -19.03 6.53 12.10
C LYS A 102 -19.56 7.88 12.60
N ARG A 103 -19.53 8.10 13.92
CA ARG A 103 -19.97 9.35 14.54
C ARG A 103 -19.08 10.54 14.15
N LEU A 104 -17.78 10.29 13.98
CA LEU A 104 -16.81 11.29 13.58
C LEU A 104 -16.84 11.61 12.08
N LYS A 105 -17.66 10.90 11.29
CA LYS A 105 -17.70 11.02 9.82
C LYS A 105 -16.30 10.91 9.23
N CYS A 106 -15.50 9.96 9.73
CA CYS A 106 -14.17 9.71 9.20
C CYS A 106 -14.28 9.44 7.69
N ARG A 107 -13.45 10.12 6.90
CA ARG A 107 -13.58 10.11 5.44
C ARG A 107 -12.91 8.91 4.79
N GLY A 108 -11.86 8.38 5.41
CA GLY A 108 -11.09 7.28 4.86
C GLY A 108 -9.78 7.06 5.57
N ILE A 109 -8.79 6.54 4.84
CA ILE A 109 -7.50 6.11 5.36
C ILE A 109 -6.39 6.90 4.68
N ALA A 110 -5.47 7.46 5.47
CA ALA A 110 -4.28 8.18 5.01
C ALA A 110 -4.59 9.27 3.95
N GLY A 111 -5.73 9.93 4.02
CA GLY A 111 -6.10 11.01 3.09
C GLY A 111 -6.74 10.52 1.78
N THR A 112 -6.99 9.22 1.65
CA THR A 112 -7.83 8.65 0.59
C THR A 112 -9.17 8.24 1.16
N ASP A 113 -10.25 8.65 0.49
CA ASP A 113 -11.62 8.41 0.97
C ASP A 113 -11.98 6.92 0.90
N TYR A 114 -12.86 6.45 1.79
CA TYR A 114 -13.34 5.07 1.74
C TYR A 114 -14.04 4.76 0.42
N GLU A 115 -13.87 3.53 -0.03
CA GLU A 115 -14.65 3.02 -1.14
C GLU A 115 -16.11 2.83 -0.70
N VAL A 116 -17.05 3.45 -1.41
CA VAL A 116 -18.48 3.36 -1.12
C VAL A 116 -19.14 2.46 -2.14
N LYS A 117 -19.63 1.31 -1.69
CA LYS A 117 -20.51 0.46 -2.51
C LYS A 117 -21.87 1.15 -2.65
N PRO A 118 -22.33 1.47 -3.88
CA PRO A 118 -23.64 2.08 -4.06
C PRO A 118 -24.73 1.08 -3.68
N ALA A 119 -25.86 1.58 -3.17
CA ALA A 119 -27.00 0.74 -2.77
C ALA A 119 -27.58 -0.02 -3.98
N ASN A 120 -27.61 0.64 -5.13
CA ASN A 120 -28.05 0.10 -6.41
C ASN A 120 -26.93 0.27 -7.44
N GLY A 121 -26.80 -0.69 -8.35
CA GLY A 121 -25.80 -0.66 -9.42
C GLY A 121 -24.94 -1.91 -9.45
N PHE A 122 -24.24 -2.11 -10.56
CA PHE A 122 -23.32 -3.23 -10.71
C PHE A 122 -22.14 -3.07 -9.74
N TRP A 123 -21.67 -4.17 -9.19
CA TRP A 123 -20.49 -4.21 -8.33
C TRP A 123 -19.76 -5.52 -8.54
N GLN A 124 -18.60 -5.44 -9.20
CA GLN A 124 -17.79 -6.63 -9.40
C GLN A 124 -17.26 -7.15 -8.05
N ASP A 125 -17.51 -8.42 -7.78
CA ASP A 125 -17.17 -9.15 -6.56
C ASP A 125 -16.07 -10.20 -6.74
N ASP A 126 -15.82 -10.64 -7.98
CA ASP A 126 -14.64 -11.42 -8.32
C ASP A 126 -13.34 -10.59 -8.30
N ASP A 127 -12.21 -11.29 -8.25
CA ASP A 127 -10.87 -10.69 -8.26
C ASP A 127 -10.20 -10.67 -9.65
N HIS A 128 -10.94 -10.92 -10.73
CA HIS A 128 -10.40 -11.04 -12.09
C HIS A 128 -10.51 -9.71 -12.85
N CYS A 129 -9.58 -9.46 -13.75
CA CYS A 129 -9.62 -8.27 -14.59
C CYS A 129 -10.33 -8.60 -15.90
N ASN A 130 -11.49 -8.01 -16.16
CA ASN A 130 -12.27 -8.25 -17.40
C ASN A 130 -11.60 -7.74 -18.69
N ALA A 131 -10.39 -7.16 -18.60
CA ALA A 131 -9.60 -6.76 -19.77
C ALA A 131 -8.45 -7.74 -20.09
N CYS A 132 -7.86 -8.38 -19.08
CA CYS A 132 -6.74 -9.32 -19.29
C CYS A 132 -7.00 -10.73 -18.75
N TYR A 133 -8.15 -10.97 -18.14
CA TYR A 133 -8.63 -12.24 -17.59
C TYR A 133 -7.78 -12.90 -16.49
N TYR A 134 -6.67 -12.30 -16.07
CA TYR A 134 -5.95 -12.67 -14.85
C TYR A 134 -6.55 -12.05 -13.60
N LYS A 135 -6.20 -12.59 -12.43
CA LYS A 135 -6.36 -11.91 -11.14
C LYS A 135 -5.82 -10.48 -11.21
N SER A 136 -6.63 -9.53 -10.76
CA SER A 136 -6.37 -8.10 -10.89
C SER A 136 -5.12 -7.69 -10.12
N THR A 137 -4.14 -7.15 -10.84
CA THR A 137 -2.98 -6.48 -10.24
C THR A 137 -3.30 -5.01 -10.01
N ILE A 138 -3.15 -4.56 -8.77
CA ILE A 138 -3.56 -3.21 -8.36
C ILE A 138 -5.02 -2.97 -8.79
N PRO A 139 -5.98 -3.72 -8.23
CA PRO A 139 -7.38 -3.69 -8.66
C PRO A 139 -7.90 -2.27 -8.57
N THR A 140 -8.49 -1.76 -9.63
CA THR A 140 -8.94 -0.37 -9.75
C THR A 140 -10.39 -0.37 -10.14
N ARG A 141 -11.26 0.06 -9.22
CA ARG A 141 -12.69 0.14 -9.44
C ARG A 141 -13.08 1.47 -10.10
N LEU A 142 -13.95 1.39 -11.09
CA LEU A 142 -14.60 2.54 -11.70
C LEU A 142 -15.91 2.87 -11.00
N SER A 143 -16.44 4.09 -11.21
CA SER A 143 -17.76 4.49 -10.69
C SER A 143 -18.91 3.59 -11.15
N CYS A 144 -18.77 2.91 -12.29
CA CYS A 144 -19.73 1.91 -12.78
C CYS A 144 -19.63 0.54 -12.09
N GLY A 145 -18.71 0.38 -11.12
CA GLY A 145 -18.55 -0.82 -10.31
C GLY A 145 -17.65 -1.91 -10.91
N HIS A 146 -17.23 -1.80 -12.17
CA HIS A 146 -16.27 -2.74 -12.77
C HIS A 146 -14.85 -2.53 -12.25
N VAL A 147 -14.09 -3.61 -12.13
CA VAL A 147 -12.70 -3.62 -11.63
C VAL A 147 -11.75 -4.13 -12.71
N PHE A 148 -10.61 -3.43 -12.83
CA PHE A 148 -9.55 -3.81 -13.76
C PHE A 148 -8.19 -3.69 -13.08
N CYS A 149 -7.15 -4.31 -13.66
CA CYS A 149 -5.79 -3.96 -13.28
C CYS A 149 -5.54 -2.47 -13.56
N PHE A 150 -4.83 -1.77 -12.68
CA PHE A 150 -4.50 -0.36 -12.89
C PHE A 150 -3.83 -0.11 -14.25
N GLN A 151 -2.89 -0.98 -14.65
CA GLN A 151 -2.22 -0.85 -15.95
C GLN A 151 -3.16 -1.07 -17.13
N CYS A 152 -4.06 -2.06 -17.07
CA CYS A 152 -5.02 -2.34 -18.15
C CYS A 152 -5.95 -1.15 -18.36
N LEU A 153 -6.46 -0.58 -17.26
CA LEU A 153 -7.29 0.60 -17.31
C LEU A 153 -6.51 1.84 -17.78
N ARG A 154 -5.26 2.00 -17.34
CA ARG A 154 -4.37 3.07 -17.81
C ARG A 154 -4.07 2.97 -19.31
N CYS A 155 -3.90 1.77 -19.87
CA CYS A 155 -3.81 1.59 -21.33
C CYS A 155 -5.04 2.12 -22.03
N ASN A 156 -6.20 1.71 -21.54
CA ASN A 156 -7.49 2.06 -22.10
C ASN A 156 -7.71 3.59 -22.07
N TRP A 157 -7.34 4.23 -20.96
CA TRP A 157 -7.33 5.68 -20.80
C TRP A 157 -6.39 6.39 -21.78
N ILE A 158 -5.16 5.90 -21.99
CA ILE A 158 -4.20 6.49 -22.95
C ILE A 158 -4.79 6.49 -24.37
N HIS A 159 -5.58 5.48 -24.72
CA HIS A 159 -6.29 5.41 -25.99
C HIS A 159 -7.62 6.20 -26.02
N GLY A 160 -7.91 6.97 -24.97
CA GLY A 160 -9.12 7.80 -24.88
C GLY A 160 -10.42 7.01 -24.73
N ARG A 161 -10.37 5.77 -24.24
CA ARG A 161 -11.53 4.87 -24.15
C ARG A 161 -12.16 4.84 -22.75
N ASP A 162 -13.47 4.59 -22.74
CA ASP A 162 -14.31 4.45 -21.54
C ASP A 162 -14.29 3.03 -20.99
N CYS A 163 -15.09 2.75 -19.93
CA CYS A 163 -15.05 1.46 -19.22
C CYS A 163 -15.03 0.28 -20.22
N PRO A 164 -14.03 -0.62 -20.17
CA PRO A 164 -13.91 -1.72 -21.13
C PRO A 164 -15.13 -2.64 -21.20
N THR A 165 -15.95 -2.68 -20.13
CA THR A 165 -17.14 -3.53 -20.06
C THR A 165 -18.41 -2.77 -20.45
N CYS A 166 -18.73 -1.66 -19.77
CA CYS A 166 -20.02 -0.98 -19.98
C CYS A 166 -19.95 0.35 -20.73
N ARG A 167 -18.75 0.79 -21.14
CA ARG A 167 -18.51 2.07 -21.83
C ARG A 167 -18.91 3.34 -21.05
N MET A 168 -19.20 3.21 -19.75
CA MET A 168 -19.38 4.37 -18.87
C MET A 168 -18.08 5.18 -18.79
N GLN A 169 -18.20 6.50 -18.93
CA GLN A 169 -17.08 7.42 -18.74
C GLN A 169 -16.59 7.38 -17.30
N TYR A 170 -15.28 7.55 -17.13
CA TYR A 170 -14.65 7.66 -15.81
C TYR A 170 -13.65 8.82 -15.79
N SER A 171 -13.48 9.39 -14.58
CA SER A 171 -12.57 10.50 -14.32
C SER A 171 -11.14 10.14 -14.75
N ARG A 172 -10.53 11.00 -15.57
CA ARG A 172 -9.16 10.82 -16.05
C ARG A 172 -8.12 11.19 -15.00
N GLU A 173 -8.53 11.98 -14.01
CA GLU A 173 -7.74 12.47 -12.89
C GLU A 173 -7.19 11.31 -12.05
N MET A 174 -7.87 10.16 -12.03
CA MET A 174 -7.43 8.96 -11.30
C MET A 174 -6.08 8.39 -11.78
N PHE A 175 -5.56 8.78 -12.96
CA PHE A 175 -4.22 8.38 -13.44
C PHE A 175 -3.15 9.44 -13.20
N VAL A 176 -3.53 10.62 -12.73
CA VAL A 176 -2.65 11.78 -12.51
C VAL A 176 -2.16 11.78 -11.06
N ARG A 177 -0.93 11.30 -10.85
CA ARG A 177 -0.29 11.20 -9.51
C ARG A 177 -1.18 10.50 -8.45
N PRO A 178 -1.73 9.31 -8.76
CA PRO A 178 -2.66 8.62 -7.88
C PRO A 178 -2.05 8.31 -6.53
N THR A 179 -2.90 8.37 -5.51
CA THR A 179 -2.56 8.02 -4.12
C THR A 179 -3.63 7.07 -3.61
N ARG A 180 -3.23 5.95 -3.01
CA ARG A 180 -4.12 4.84 -2.63
C ARG A 180 -3.61 4.13 -1.38
N SER A 181 -4.45 3.98 -0.35
CA SER A 181 -4.11 3.30 0.91
C SER A 181 -4.44 1.80 0.91
N ASP A 182 -5.14 1.33 -0.11
CA ASP A 182 -5.70 -0.02 -0.17
C ASP A 182 -4.78 -1.01 -0.91
N ILE A 183 -3.72 -0.52 -1.54
CA ILE A 183 -2.77 -1.33 -2.32
C ILE A 183 -1.82 -2.06 -1.38
N ASP A 184 -1.72 -3.38 -1.54
CA ASP A 184 -0.61 -4.15 -1.01
C ASP A 184 0.67 -3.87 -1.82
N PHE A 185 1.64 -3.19 -1.18
CA PHE A 185 2.94 -2.91 -1.80
C PHE A 185 3.73 -4.21 -2.10
N HIS A 186 3.46 -5.28 -1.38
CA HIS A 186 4.12 -6.59 -1.51
C HIS A 186 3.39 -7.55 -2.45
N MET A 187 2.35 -7.07 -3.17
CA MET A 187 1.61 -7.85 -4.15
C MET A 187 2.52 -8.56 -5.15
N GLU A 188 2.16 -9.79 -5.51
CA GLU A 188 2.89 -10.64 -6.43
C GLU A 188 2.23 -10.77 -7.79
N CYS A 189 3.01 -11.24 -8.77
CA CYS A 189 2.51 -11.55 -10.09
C CYS A 189 1.48 -12.69 -10.02
N PRO A 190 0.29 -12.56 -10.63
CA PRO A 190 -0.71 -13.63 -10.67
C PRO A 190 -0.15 -14.94 -11.26
N PRO A 191 -0.39 -16.11 -10.64
CA PRO A 191 0.15 -17.40 -11.12
C PRO A 191 -0.15 -17.69 -12.60
N GLY A 192 -1.40 -17.48 -13.06
CA GLY A 192 -1.75 -17.69 -14.47
C GLY A 192 -0.94 -16.82 -15.44
N TYR A 193 -0.55 -15.60 -15.04
CA TYR A 193 0.34 -14.77 -15.86
C TYR A 193 1.78 -15.33 -15.88
N GLN A 194 2.25 -15.88 -14.77
CA GLN A 194 3.58 -16.50 -14.70
C GLN A 194 3.69 -17.71 -15.62
N GLU A 195 2.64 -18.55 -15.66
CA GLU A 195 2.53 -19.72 -16.51
C GLU A 195 2.58 -19.34 -18.00
N ASP A 196 1.78 -18.38 -18.42
CA ASP A 196 1.78 -17.89 -19.81
C ASP A 196 3.13 -17.28 -20.22
N CYS A 197 3.78 -16.58 -19.29
CA CYS A 197 5.11 -16.01 -19.52
C CYS A 197 6.20 -17.08 -19.67
N ALA A 198 6.04 -18.25 -19.06
CA ALA A 198 7.00 -19.35 -19.20
C ALA A 198 7.09 -19.83 -20.66
N GLY A 199 5.96 -19.83 -21.38
CA GLY A 199 5.92 -20.15 -22.81
C GLY A 199 6.71 -19.15 -23.67
N VAL A 200 6.63 -17.86 -23.35
CA VAL A 200 7.33 -16.78 -24.09
C VAL A 200 8.82 -16.71 -23.74
N LEU A 201 9.17 -16.94 -22.47
CA LEU A 201 10.55 -16.83 -22.00
C LEU A 201 11.41 -18.04 -22.37
N GLY A 202 10.80 -19.18 -22.71
CA GLY A 202 11.46 -20.46 -22.96
C GLY A 202 11.79 -21.22 -21.67
N PRO A 203 12.46 -22.38 -21.73
CA PRO A 203 12.76 -23.19 -20.55
C PRO A 203 13.54 -22.41 -19.50
N ALA A 204 13.20 -22.57 -18.22
CA ALA A 204 13.90 -21.92 -17.12
C ALA A 204 15.40 -22.22 -17.19
N PRO A 205 16.28 -21.27 -16.81
CA PRO A 205 17.70 -21.54 -16.74
C PRO A 205 17.91 -22.70 -15.77
N LYS A 206 18.64 -23.74 -16.21
CA LYS A 206 19.06 -24.85 -15.36
C LYS A 206 19.95 -24.28 -14.26
N THR A 207 19.36 -23.94 -13.12
CA THR A 207 20.15 -23.69 -11.92
C THR A 207 20.90 -24.97 -11.61
N SER A 208 22.20 -24.85 -11.39
CA SER A 208 23.08 -25.96 -11.01
C SER A 208 22.70 -26.47 -9.62
N ALA A 209 21.61 -27.24 -9.53
CA ALA A 209 21.17 -27.92 -8.31
C ALA A 209 20.41 -29.21 -8.62
N ARG A 210 21.09 -30.16 -9.30
CA ARG A 210 20.99 -31.55 -8.84
C ARG A 210 22.02 -31.72 -7.72
N ARG A 211 21.65 -31.29 -6.51
CA ARG A 211 22.20 -31.89 -5.29
C ARG A 211 21.03 -32.53 -4.57
N ASN A 212 21.24 -33.75 -4.10
CA ASN A 212 20.30 -34.56 -3.34
C ASN A 212 19.55 -33.72 -2.29
N PRO A 213 18.29 -34.08 -1.95
CA PRO A 213 17.57 -33.41 -0.87
C PRO A 213 18.27 -33.71 0.45
N ALA A 214 19.19 -32.82 0.84
CA ALA A 214 19.69 -32.79 2.20
C ALA A 214 18.54 -32.33 3.10
N ARG A 215 18.11 -33.23 3.98
CA ARG A 215 17.25 -32.92 5.11
C ARG A 215 17.89 -31.78 5.92
N GLY A 216 17.19 -30.67 6.09
CA GLY A 216 17.57 -29.62 7.04
C GLY A 216 17.38 -28.20 6.52
N HIS A 217 16.36 -27.52 7.05
CA HIS A 217 16.02 -26.09 6.90
C HIS A 217 15.77 -25.58 5.47
N GLY A 218 14.47 -25.42 5.15
CA GLY A 218 13.99 -24.71 3.97
C GLY A 218 14.43 -23.25 3.97
N GLY A 219 15.59 -22.97 3.39
CA GLY A 219 16.00 -21.63 3.02
C GLY A 219 15.13 -21.14 1.88
N GLU A 220 14.17 -20.28 2.20
CA GLU A 220 13.40 -19.53 1.21
C GLU A 220 14.38 -18.73 0.34
N THR A 221 14.24 -18.79 -0.98
CA THR A 221 15.09 -18.02 -1.88
C THR A 221 14.89 -16.52 -1.61
N GLU A 222 16.00 -15.77 -1.46
CA GLU A 222 15.90 -14.34 -1.16
C GLU A 222 15.07 -13.61 -2.24
N LYS A 223 14.01 -12.92 -1.80
CA LYS A 223 13.08 -12.20 -2.67
C LYS A 223 13.67 -10.83 -3.06
N TYR A 224 13.44 -10.40 -4.29
CA TYR A 224 13.93 -9.13 -4.83
C TYR A 224 12.82 -8.29 -5.42
N TYR A 225 12.98 -6.97 -5.35
CA TYR A 225 12.16 -5.99 -6.05
C TYR A 225 12.96 -5.29 -7.14
N TRP A 226 12.27 -5.03 -8.24
CA TRP A 226 12.73 -4.10 -9.26
C TRP A 226 12.08 -2.75 -9.04
N ILE A 227 12.93 -1.73 -8.95
CA ILE A 227 12.49 -0.36 -8.71
C ILE A 227 13.02 0.54 -9.81
N TYR A 228 12.27 1.60 -10.13
CA TYR A 228 12.66 2.62 -11.10
C TYR A 228 12.56 4.03 -10.51
N HIS A 229 13.46 4.90 -10.96
CA HIS A 229 13.52 6.27 -10.47
C HIS A 229 12.35 7.12 -11.00
N GLU A 230 11.81 7.99 -10.15
CA GLU A 230 10.85 9.00 -10.58
C GLU A 230 11.54 10.11 -11.38
N ARG A 231 10.91 10.62 -12.45
CA ARG A 231 11.53 11.65 -13.31
C ARG A 231 11.59 13.03 -12.65
N ARG A 232 10.55 13.42 -11.92
CA ARG A 232 10.37 14.81 -11.47
C ARG A 232 10.78 15.06 -10.04
N ARG A 233 10.88 14.01 -9.21
CA ARG A 233 11.21 14.12 -7.79
C ARG A 233 12.12 12.97 -7.38
N PRO A 234 13.01 13.17 -6.39
CA PRO A 234 13.81 12.09 -5.84
C PRO A 234 12.93 10.97 -5.31
N GLY A 235 13.24 9.72 -5.63
CA GLY A 235 12.54 8.56 -5.10
C GLY A 235 12.27 7.49 -6.15
N TRP A 236 11.80 6.35 -5.66
CA TRP A 236 11.70 5.12 -6.42
C TRP A 236 10.28 4.55 -6.35
N PHE A 237 9.85 3.93 -7.45
CA PHE A 237 8.63 3.12 -7.49
C PHE A 237 9.02 1.67 -7.79
N ARG A 238 8.37 0.72 -7.14
CA ARG A 238 8.40 -0.69 -7.55
C ARG A 238 7.70 -0.83 -8.90
N PHE A 239 8.22 -1.68 -9.78
CA PHE A 239 7.49 -2.04 -10.99
C PHE A 239 6.16 -2.72 -10.66
N ASP A 240 5.23 -2.70 -11.60
CA ASP A 240 4.03 -3.55 -11.50
C ASP A 240 4.42 -5.02 -11.40
N PRO A 241 3.72 -5.87 -10.62
CA PRO A 241 4.14 -7.24 -10.37
C PRO A 241 4.32 -8.09 -11.64
N ARG A 242 3.53 -7.85 -12.70
CA ARG A 242 3.68 -8.55 -13.99
C ARG A 242 4.93 -8.11 -14.74
N SER A 243 5.16 -6.80 -14.79
CA SER A 243 6.38 -6.24 -15.40
C SER A 243 7.63 -6.68 -14.63
N GLU A 244 7.58 -6.65 -13.30
CA GLU A 244 8.67 -7.06 -12.41
C GLU A 244 9.04 -8.54 -12.63
N TYR A 245 8.04 -9.42 -12.74
CA TYR A 245 8.27 -10.84 -13.03
C TYR A 245 9.06 -11.04 -14.33
N MET A 246 8.63 -10.39 -15.42
CA MET A 246 9.32 -10.48 -16.72
C MET A 246 10.75 -9.93 -16.68
N ILE A 247 10.97 -8.85 -15.92
CA ILE A 247 12.29 -8.24 -15.71
C ILE A 247 13.19 -9.21 -14.94
N GLU A 248 12.73 -9.76 -13.81
CA GLU A 248 13.50 -10.68 -12.97
C GLU A 248 13.85 -11.97 -13.71
N GLU A 249 12.91 -12.58 -14.42
CA GLU A 249 13.18 -13.82 -15.17
C GLU A 249 14.16 -13.59 -16.33
N SER A 250 14.06 -12.44 -17.01
CA SER A 250 15.02 -12.06 -18.05
C SER A 250 16.41 -11.79 -17.50
N PHE A 251 16.49 -11.16 -16.32
CA PHE A 251 17.73 -10.92 -15.60
C PHE A 251 18.41 -12.23 -15.17
N LYS A 252 17.66 -13.16 -14.55
CA LYS A 252 18.17 -14.49 -14.15
C LYS A 252 18.72 -15.29 -15.34
N ARG A 253 18.12 -15.12 -16.52
CA ARG A 253 18.58 -15.70 -17.79
C ARG A 253 19.78 -14.99 -18.41
N LYS A 254 20.37 -14.01 -17.72
CA LYS A 254 21.54 -13.23 -18.16
C LYS A 254 21.32 -12.52 -19.50
N LYS A 255 20.07 -12.14 -19.82
CA LYS A 255 19.81 -11.30 -21.00
C LYS A 255 20.47 -9.94 -20.82
N LYS A 256 20.98 -9.35 -21.90
CA LYS A 256 21.57 -7.98 -21.86
C LYS A 256 20.47 -6.91 -21.83
N THR A 257 19.38 -7.16 -22.54
CA THR A 257 18.23 -6.27 -22.63
C THR A 257 16.92 -7.07 -22.62
N LEU A 258 15.84 -6.38 -22.31
CA LEU A 258 14.47 -6.89 -22.41
C LEU A 258 13.58 -5.78 -22.99
N GLN A 259 12.79 -6.10 -24.01
CA GLN A 259 11.71 -5.24 -24.46
C GLN A 259 10.42 -5.65 -23.76
N ILE A 260 9.75 -4.72 -23.10
CA ILE A 260 8.44 -4.92 -22.47
C ILE A 260 7.49 -3.79 -22.82
N TYR A 261 6.21 -4.08 -22.85
CA TYR A 261 5.17 -3.06 -22.87
C TYR A 261 4.78 -2.73 -21.44
N ILE A 262 4.91 -1.45 -21.06
CA ILE A 262 4.33 -0.92 -19.83
C ILE A 262 3.22 0.03 -20.23
N CYS A 263 2.00 -0.40 -19.96
CA CYS A 263 0.80 0.15 -20.59
C CYS A 263 0.89 0.06 -22.13
N THR A 264 0.77 1.18 -22.84
CA THR A 264 0.91 1.25 -24.30
C THR A 264 2.36 1.48 -24.75
N PHE A 265 3.26 1.78 -23.81
CA PHE A 265 4.58 2.24 -24.16
C PHE A 265 5.57 1.09 -24.24
N ARG A 266 6.29 1.00 -25.36
CA ARG A 266 7.38 0.04 -25.53
C ARG A 266 8.62 0.54 -24.79
N MET A 267 9.03 -0.21 -23.76
CA MET A 267 10.18 0.08 -22.93
C MET A 267 11.31 -0.89 -23.24
N THR A 268 12.53 -0.37 -23.31
CA THR A 268 13.74 -1.18 -23.28
C THR A 268 14.34 -1.15 -21.89
N ILE A 269 14.42 -2.31 -21.25
CA ILE A 269 15.17 -2.54 -20.02
C ILE A 269 16.58 -2.95 -20.42
N ASN A 270 17.60 -2.21 -19.97
CA ASN A 270 19.00 -2.52 -20.18
C ASN A 270 19.63 -2.94 -18.86
N PHE A 271 19.99 -4.22 -18.74
CA PHE A 271 20.54 -4.80 -17.51
C PHE A 271 22.01 -4.45 -17.29
N GLN A 272 22.74 -4.04 -18.34
CA GLN A 272 24.14 -3.63 -18.23
C GLN A 272 24.26 -2.17 -17.74
N LYS A 273 23.40 -1.28 -18.27
CA LYS A 273 23.34 0.12 -17.90
C LYS A 273 22.44 0.38 -16.68
N MET A 274 21.65 -0.62 -16.26
CA MET A 274 20.63 -0.50 -15.22
C MET A 274 19.68 0.66 -15.49
N THR A 275 19.09 0.67 -16.69
CA THR A 275 18.13 1.68 -17.11
C THR A 275 16.88 1.07 -17.76
N GLN A 276 15.77 1.82 -17.70
CA GLN A 276 14.64 1.67 -18.60
C GLN A 276 14.56 2.87 -19.53
N THR A 277 14.26 2.68 -20.81
CA THR A 277 14.10 3.77 -21.80
C THR A 277 12.82 3.57 -22.60
N SER A 278 11.98 4.62 -22.71
CA SER A 278 10.82 4.61 -23.61
C SER A 278 11.32 4.68 -25.06
N MET A 279 10.85 3.74 -25.89
CA MET A 279 11.10 3.74 -27.33
C MET A 279 10.10 4.63 -28.09
N ASP A 280 8.97 4.96 -27.47
CA ASP A 280 7.97 5.81 -28.12
C ASP A 280 8.28 7.29 -27.84
N HIS A 281 8.21 8.09 -28.91
CA HIS A 281 8.29 9.54 -28.83
C HIS A 281 7.06 10.07 -28.10
N ARG A 282 7.27 10.82 -27.01
CA ARG A 282 6.21 11.61 -26.40
C ARG A 282 6.28 12.99 -27.02
N VAL A 283 5.29 13.35 -27.81
CA VAL A 283 5.03 14.76 -28.11
C VAL A 283 4.31 15.31 -26.88
N ASP A 284 5.02 16.10 -26.07
CA ASP A 284 4.42 16.93 -25.03
C ASP A 284 4.21 18.32 -25.67
N GLU A 285 3.06 18.97 -25.45
CA GLU A 285 2.77 20.33 -25.92
C GLU A 285 3.80 21.38 -25.43
N SER A 286 4.65 21.00 -24.46
CA SER A 286 5.68 21.86 -23.86
C SER A 286 7.10 21.70 -24.41
N ASP A 287 7.29 21.05 -25.56
CA ASP A 287 8.53 21.01 -26.37
C ASP A 287 9.85 20.79 -25.59
N THR A 288 9.79 20.06 -24.47
CA THR A 288 10.95 19.71 -23.67
C THR A 288 11.19 18.21 -23.76
N PHE A 289 12.30 17.84 -24.41
CA PHE A 289 12.84 16.48 -24.50
C PHE A 289 13.19 15.93 -23.12
N LEU A 290 12.18 15.60 -22.32
CA LEU A 290 12.35 14.90 -21.06
C LEU A 290 12.91 13.52 -21.37
N SER A 291 14.19 13.33 -21.05
CA SER A 291 14.90 12.05 -21.16
C SER A 291 13.96 10.90 -20.86
N THR A 292 13.74 10.07 -21.88
CA THR A 292 12.87 8.90 -21.82
C THR A 292 13.44 7.81 -20.92
N THR A 293 14.67 7.99 -20.46
CA THR A 293 15.45 7.03 -19.67
C THR A 293 15.30 7.27 -18.18
N ARG A 294 15.15 6.20 -17.40
CA ARG A 294 15.16 6.21 -15.93
C ARG A 294 16.12 5.14 -15.44
N ALA A 295 16.82 5.42 -14.35
CA ALA A 295 17.59 4.39 -13.65
C ALA A 295 16.66 3.34 -13.05
N ILE A 296 17.11 2.08 -13.04
CA ILE A 296 16.44 0.96 -12.36
C ILE A 296 17.40 0.29 -11.37
N LYS A 297 16.87 -0.41 -10.38
CA LYS A 297 17.66 -1.21 -9.43
C LYS A 297 16.94 -2.52 -9.13
N ARG A 298 17.72 -3.57 -8.90
CA ARG A 298 17.29 -4.81 -8.27
C ARG A 298 17.74 -4.76 -6.81
N ILE A 299 16.80 -4.83 -5.87
CA ILE A 299 17.08 -4.71 -4.43
C ILE A 299 16.49 -5.89 -3.68
N PRO A 300 17.12 -6.39 -2.59
CA PRO A 300 16.46 -7.35 -1.71
C PRO A 300 15.16 -6.76 -1.19
N ALA A 301 14.08 -7.54 -1.22
CA ALA A 301 12.76 -7.11 -0.80
C ALA A 301 12.79 -6.58 0.64
N ALA A 302 13.50 -7.24 1.55
CA ALA A 302 13.67 -6.81 2.94
C ALA A 302 14.31 -5.41 3.09
N ASN A 303 15.05 -4.94 2.08
CA ASN A 303 15.78 -3.67 2.11
C ASN A 303 15.00 -2.51 1.48
N TYR A 304 13.74 -2.69 1.06
CA TYR A 304 13.00 -1.62 0.36
C TYR A 304 12.92 -0.30 1.14
N LYS A 305 12.84 -0.36 2.48
CA LYS A 305 12.78 0.81 3.36
C LYS A 305 14.10 1.60 3.43
N LYS A 306 15.23 1.00 3.00
CA LYS A 306 16.53 1.71 2.87
C LYS A 306 16.56 2.64 1.67
N HIS A 307 15.56 2.57 0.80
CA HIS A 307 15.39 3.44 -0.34
C HIS A 307 14.19 4.37 -0.12
N VAL A 308 14.24 5.57 -0.72
CA VAL A 308 13.11 6.51 -0.71
C VAL A 308 12.02 5.99 -1.66
N MET A 309 11.25 5.02 -1.19
CA MET A 309 10.19 4.35 -1.94
C MET A 309 8.88 5.14 -1.88
N ARG A 310 8.22 5.34 -3.01
CA ARG A 310 6.96 6.09 -3.10
C ARG A 310 5.73 5.18 -3.20
N GLY A 311 5.89 4.01 -3.80
CA GLY A 311 4.84 3.01 -3.97
C GLY A 311 5.13 2.12 -5.17
N ILE A 312 4.08 1.65 -5.85
CA ILE A 312 4.15 0.68 -6.94
C ILE A 312 3.51 1.24 -8.22
N ALA A 313 4.09 0.95 -9.38
CA ALA A 313 3.55 1.31 -10.70
C ALA A 313 3.17 2.80 -10.87
N GLY A 314 3.88 3.71 -10.18
CA GLY A 314 3.62 5.15 -10.23
C GLY A 314 2.49 5.63 -9.32
N ILE A 315 1.93 4.74 -8.49
CA ILE A 315 0.92 5.04 -7.49
C ILE A 315 1.60 5.22 -6.14
N ARG A 316 1.29 6.32 -5.45
CA ARG A 316 1.74 6.53 -4.07
C ARG A 316 0.86 5.71 -3.14
N CYS A 317 1.43 4.68 -2.54
CA CYS A 317 0.67 3.77 -1.68
C CYS A 317 1.45 3.34 -0.45
N LEU A 318 2.70 3.78 -0.30
CA LEU A 318 3.57 3.25 0.72
C LEU A 318 3.45 4.05 2.02
N ALA A 319 3.23 3.32 3.11
CA ALA A 319 3.39 3.81 4.46
C ALA A 319 4.11 2.78 5.33
N TYR A 320 5.01 3.21 6.21
CA TYR A 320 5.70 2.31 7.14
C TYR A 320 6.24 3.05 8.37
N PRO A 321 6.40 2.33 9.49
CA PRO A 321 7.08 2.86 10.68
C PRO A 321 8.53 3.27 10.42
N ILE A 322 8.99 4.32 11.09
CA ILE A 322 10.41 4.69 11.15
C ILE A 322 10.86 4.54 12.60
N ASP A 323 11.82 3.64 12.82
CA ASP A 323 12.36 3.33 14.14
C ASP A 323 13.27 4.44 14.70
#